data_AF-A0A3R7N2Z4-F1
#
_entry.id   AF-A0A3R7N2Z4-F1
#
_cell.length_a   1.000
_cell.length_b   1.000
_cell.length_c   1.000
_cell.angle_alpha   90.00
_cell.angle_beta   90.00
_cell.angle_gamma   90.00
#
_symmetry.space_group_name_H-M   'P 1'
#
loop_
_entity.id
_entity.type
_entity.pdbx_description
1 polymer ?
#
loop_
_entity_poly.entity_id
_entity_poly.type
_entity_poly.pdbx_seq_one_letter_code
_entity_poly.pdbx_strand_id
1 'polypeptide(L)'
;MLSNQRTSSLYTLMFFNVVAYCVAYVKELIEREDWSMYVNIARTSNVRHLALSATKIVLEWTKAITFIITVVFMLLVFGLEKGLKNYTPTTAYLVVTGLYFLVTEKVFMDMVASWLENRRFDYFESLETFYVPALILLLQLSSSALMTGLCVFTGNLRLVFLSTFTNIRIKYRELQEGYVKPLRHELEALELYRVATHAELANHDDVCAICLTPMTCARITPCQHFFHADCLRRCLKGSNKCPICQFHFL
;
A
#
# COMPACT_ATOMS: atom_id res chain seq x y z
N MET A 1 -3.93 13.01 -38.46
CA MET A 1 -3.96 11.81 -37.60
C MET A 1 -3.25 12.01 -36.25
N LEU A 2 -2.02 12.55 -36.20
CA LEU A 2 -1.28 12.78 -34.94
C LEU A 2 -1.97 13.69 -33.89
N SER A 3 -2.74 14.70 -34.32
CA SER A 3 -3.47 15.59 -33.39
C SER A 3 -4.56 14.86 -32.60
N ASN A 4 -5.18 13.83 -33.17
CA ASN A 4 -6.30 13.09 -32.56
C ASN A 4 -5.81 12.09 -31.50
N GLN A 5 -4.57 11.60 -31.65
CA GLN A 5 -3.95 10.70 -30.67
C GLN A 5 -3.52 11.45 -29.41
N ARG A 6 -3.05 12.70 -29.52
CA ARG A 6 -2.64 13.52 -28.37
C ARG A 6 -3.80 13.85 -27.43
N THR A 7 -4.99 14.09 -27.98
CA THR A 7 -6.19 14.33 -27.16
C THR A 7 -6.65 13.03 -26.49
N SER A 8 -6.58 11.90 -27.19
CA SER A 8 -6.97 10.59 -26.65
C SER A 8 -6.16 10.17 -25.42
N SER A 9 -4.85 10.44 -25.38
CA SER A 9 -4.04 10.15 -24.19
C SER A 9 -4.41 11.00 -22.98
N LEU A 10 -4.75 12.27 -23.17
CA LEU A 10 -5.16 13.17 -22.09
C LEU A 10 -6.51 12.75 -21.51
N TYR A 11 -7.47 12.38 -22.36
CA TYR A 11 -8.77 11.86 -21.92
C TYR A 11 -8.62 10.55 -21.14
N THR A 12 -7.76 9.64 -21.61
CA THR A 12 -7.47 8.37 -20.92
C THR A 12 -6.90 8.61 -19.53
N LEU A 13 -5.94 9.54 -19.40
CA LEU A 13 -5.33 9.90 -18.12
C LEU A 13 -6.35 10.56 -17.17
N MET A 14 -7.18 11.46 -17.68
CA MET A 14 -8.23 12.11 -16.89
C MET A 14 -9.24 11.07 -16.37
N PHE A 15 -9.65 10.11 -17.20
CA PHE A 15 -10.54 9.03 -16.80
C PHE A 15 -9.96 8.18 -15.66
N PHE A 16 -8.71 7.72 -15.81
CA PHE A 16 -8.07 6.91 -14.76
C PHE A 16 -7.85 7.69 -13.46
N ASN A 17 -7.52 8.99 -13.51
CA ASN A 17 -7.42 9.83 -12.32
C ASN A 17 -8.76 9.98 -11.59
N VAL A 18 -9.87 10.13 -12.32
CA VAL A 18 -11.21 10.16 -11.70
C VAL A 18 -11.52 8.82 -11.04
N VAL A 19 -11.18 7.69 -11.68
CA VAL A 19 -11.34 6.36 -11.08
C VAL A 19 -10.50 6.21 -9.81
N ALA A 20 -9.22 6.61 -9.82
CA ALA A 20 -8.36 6.59 -8.63
C ALA A 20 -8.94 7.42 -7.49
N TYR A 21 -9.37 8.65 -7.78
CA TYR A 21 -10.01 9.52 -6.80
C TYR A 21 -11.25 8.85 -6.18
N CYS A 22 -12.07 8.20 -7.01
CA CYS A 22 -13.25 7.51 -6.51
C CYS A 22 -12.89 6.36 -5.57
N VAL A 23 -11.91 5.53 -5.96
CA VAL A 23 -11.44 4.42 -5.14
C VAL A 23 -10.81 4.93 -3.83
N ALA A 24 -10.05 6.02 -3.87
CA ALA A 24 -9.44 6.64 -2.70
C ALA A 24 -10.50 7.10 -1.69
N TYR A 25 -11.53 7.78 -2.20
CA TYR A 25 -12.63 8.28 -1.36
C TYR A 25 -13.44 7.14 -0.74
N VAL A 26 -13.76 6.10 -1.53
CA VAL A 26 -14.43 4.91 -1.02
C VAL A 26 -13.58 4.20 0.04
N LYS A 27 -12.27 4.08 -0.17
CA LYS A 27 -11.35 3.53 0.83
C LYS A 27 -11.36 4.35 2.12
N GLU A 28 -11.28 5.68 2.02
CA GLU A 28 -11.30 6.57 3.19
C GLU A 28 -12.62 6.46 3.97
N LEU A 29 -13.76 6.33 3.28
CA LEU A 29 -15.07 6.06 3.90
C LEU A 29 -15.06 4.75 4.71
N ILE A 30 -14.56 3.67 4.11
CA ILE A 30 -14.51 2.35 4.76
C ILE A 30 -13.58 2.35 5.98
N GLU A 31 -12.42 3.01 5.88
CA GLU A 31 -11.39 3.00 6.94
C GLU A 31 -11.67 3.98 8.09
N ARG A 32 -12.33 5.12 7.84
CA ARG A 32 -12.58 6.15 8.86
C ARG A 32 -13.89 6.01 9.61
N GLU A 33 -14.89 5.32 9.07
CA GLU A 33 -16.18 5.21 9.76
C GLU A 33 -16.17 4.14 10.85
N ASP A 34 -16.01 4.60 12.09
CA ASP A 34 -16.75 4.00 13.20
C ASP A 34 -18.24 4.14 12.87
N TRP A 35 -18.87 3.08 12.36
CA TRP A 35 -20.32 3.00 12.05
C TRP A 35 -21.25 3.29 13.25
N SER A 36 -20.71 3.75 14.37
CA SER A 36 -21.48 4.26 15.50
C SER A 36 -22.14 5.59 15.13
N MET A 37 -23.45 5.53 14.89
CA MET A 37 -24.33 6.66 14.56
C MET A 37 -24.57 7.63 15.75
N TYR A 38 -23.76 7.56 16.82
CA TYR A 38 -23.94 8.32 18.05
C TYR A 38 -22.64 8.99 18.51
N VAL A 39 -22.76 10.22 19.03
CA VAL A 39 -21.67 10.97 19.67
C VAL A 39 -21.92 11.03 21.18
N ASN A 40 -20.99 10.52 21.97
CA ASN A 40 -21.04 10.57 23.43
C ASN A 40 -20.46 11.91 23.94
N ILE A 41 -21.09 12.49 24.97
CA ILE A 41 -20.71 13.79 25.55
C ILE A 41 -19.37 13.73 26.31
N ALA A 42 -19.05 12.59 26.93
CA ALA A 42 -17.77 12.32 27.56
C ALA A 42 -17.33 10.87 27.29
N ARG A 43 -16.03 10.59 27.25
CA ARG A 43 -15.48 9.23 27.02
C ARG A 43 -16.03 8.16 27.99
N THR A 44 -16.55 8.58 29.15
CA THR A 44 -17.08 7.72 30.22
C THR A 44 -18.59 7.86 30.44
N SER A 45 -19.29 8.74 29.71
CA SER A 45 -20.74 8.94 29.90
C SER A 45 -21.54 8.37 28.73
N ASN A 46 -22.62 7.64 29.04
CA ASN A 46 -23.53 7.05 28.05
C ASN A 46 -24.60 8.06 27.58
N VAL A 47 -24.36 9.37 27.80
CA VAL A 47 -25.30 10.43 27.45
C VAL A 47 -25.05 10.84 26.01
N ARG A 48 -26.04 10.55 25.16
CA ARG A 48 -26.01 10.81 23.71
C ARG A 48 -26.37 12.26 23.45
N HIS A 49 -25.54 12.99 22.71
CA HIS A 49 -25.92 14.31 22.23
C HIS A 49 -26.65 14.16 20.88
N LEU A 50 -27.97 14.04 20.94
CA LEU A 50 -28.82 13.71 19.79
C LEU A 50 -28.68 14.74 18.66
N ALA A 51 -28.57 16.03 19.01
CA ALA A 51 -28.36 17.10 18.03
C ALA A 51 -26.98 17.05 17.34
N LEU A 52 -25.91 16.66 18.05
CA LEU A 52 -24.57 16.53 17.46
C LEU A 52 -24.45 15.26 16.62
N SER A 53 -25.18 14.22 17.00
CA SER A 53 -25.26 12.99 16.21
C SER A 53 -26.03 13.24 14.91
N ALA A 54 -27.16 13.94 14.98
CA ALA A 54 -27.95 14.34 13.80
C ALA A 54 -27.16 15.22 12.84
N THR A 55 -26.43 16.24 13.33
CA THR A 55 -25.60 17.10 12.45
C THR A 55 -24.44 16.34 11.82
N LYS A 56 -23.79 15.42 12.55
CA LYS A 56 -22.75 14.55 11.99
C LYS A 56 -23.30 13.72 10.83
N ILE A 57 -24.45 13.07 11.01
CA ILE A 57 -25.11 12.28 9.96
C ILE A 57 -25.39 13.16 8.74
N VAL A 58 -26.02 14.33 8.93
CA VAL A 58 -26.35 15.23 7.81
C VAL A 58 -25.10 15.66 7.05
N LEU A 59 -23.99 15.99 7.75
CA LEU A 59 -22.74 16.37 7.12
C LEU A 59 -22.12 15.23 6.31
N GLU A 60 -22.08 14.00 6.84
CA GLU A 60 -21.50 12.86 6.12
C GLU A 60 -22.35 12.47 4.90
N TRP A 61 -23.68 12.43 5.02
CA TRP A 61 -24.57 12.21 3.88
C TRP A 61 -24.44 13.30 2.82
N THR A 62 -24.25 14.56 3.23
CA THR A 62 -24.01 15.66 2.29
C THR A 62 -22.71 15.42 1.52
N LYS A 63 -21.61 15.03 2.19
CA LYS A 63 -20.35 14.69 1.50
C LYS A 63 -20.54 13.55 0.50
N ALA A 64 -21.18 12.45 0.90
CA ALA A 64 -21.43 11.31 0.03
C ALA A 64 -22.29 11.69 -1.20
N ILE A 65 -23.37 12.45 -1.00
CA ILE A 65 -24.22 12.94 -2.09
C ILE A 65 -23.42 13.86 -3.02
N THR A 66 -22.67 14.82 -2.48
CA THR A 66 -21.84 15.72 -3.30
C THR A 66 -20.81 14.94 -4.11
N PHE A 67 -20.19 13.91 -3.54
CA PHE A 67 -19.26 13.03 -4.24
C PHE A 67 -19.95 12.25 -5.38
N ILE A 68 -21.13 11.68 -5.14
CA ILE A 68 -21.88 10.98 -6.19
C ILE A 68 -22.24 11.95 -7.33
N ILE A 69 -22.71 13.16 -6.99
CA ILE A 69 -23.05 14.19 -7.98
C ILE A 69 -21.81 14.60 -8.79
N THR A 70 -20.65 14.80 -8.17
CA THR A 70 -19.42 15.18 -8.90
C THR A 70 -18.95 14.06 -9.81
N VAL A 71 -19.02 12.79 -9.38
CA VAL A 71 -18.66 11.64 -10.22
C VAL A 71 -19.61 11.51 -11.41
N VAL A 72 -20.92 11.55 -11.19
CA VAL A 72 -21.91 11.48 -12.27
C VAL A 72 -21.75 12.66 -13.22
N PHE A 73 -21.56 13.88 -12.72
CA PHE A 73 -21.34 15.06 -13.55
C PHE A 73 -20.05 14.93 -14.37
N MET A 74 -18.95 14.47 -13.78
CA MET A 74 -17.70 14.22 -14.52
C MET A 74 -17.91 13.18 -15.61
N LEU A 75 -18.52 12.03 -15.30
CA LEU A 75 -18.82 10.99 -16.29
C LEU A 75 -19.75 11.48 -17.40
N LEU A 76 -20.73 12.33 -17.08
CA LEU A 76 -21.60 12.98 -18.06
C LEU A 76 -20.83 13.97 -18.92
N VAL A 77 -19.94 14.79 -18.36
CA VAL A 77 -19.06 15.69 -19.13
C VAL A 77 -18.19 14.89 -20.09
N PHE A 78 -17.60 13.77 -19.64
CA PHE A 78 -16.89 12.85 -20.52
C PHE A 78 -17.78 12.31 -21.63
N GLY A 79 -18.96 11.79 -21.30
CA GLY A 79 -19.88 11.18 -22.25
C GLY A 79 -20.54 12.15 -23.24
N LEU A 80 -20.73 13.41 -22.84
CA LEU A 80 -21.39 14.46 -23.64
C LEU A 80 -20.39 15.32 -24.42
N GLU A 81 -19.12 15.39 -24.02
CA GLU A 81 -18.13 16.10 -24.83
C GLU A 81 -17.98 15.46 -26.21
N LYS A 82 -18.02 16.30 -27.25
CA LYS A 82 -17.71 15.92 -28.64
C LYS A 82 -16.29 15.33 -28.79
N GLY A 83 -15.43 15.41 -27.76
CA GLY A 83 -14.12 14.78 -27.68
C GLY A 83 -14.17 13.24 -27.82
N LEU A 84 -15.28 12.59 -27.42
CA LEU A 84 -15.44 11.15 -27.57
C LEU A 84 -15.76 10.70 -29.01
N LYS A 85 -16.21 11.60 -29.90
CA LYS A 85 -16.48 11.25 -31.31
C LYS A 85 -15.25 10.75 -32.06
N ASN A 86 -14.07 11.13 -31.58
CA ASN A 86 -12.77 10.75 -32.13
C ASN A 86 -11.95 9.86 -31.18
N TYR A 87 -12.52 9.46 -30.05
CA TYR A 87 -11.87 8.63 -29.04
C TYR A 87 -12.08 7.15 -29.37
N THR A 88 -11.21 6.61 -30.20
CA THR A 88 -11.14 5.18 -30.50
C THR A 88 -9.76 4.64 -30.08
N PRO A 89 -9.47 4.58 -28.77
CA PRO A 89 -8.22 3.98 -28.31
C PRO A 89 -8.22 2.48 -28.65
N THR A 90 -7.06 1.98 -29.07
CA THR A 90 -6.87 0.53 -29.22
C THR A 90 -7.05 -0.14 -27.87
N THR A 91 -7.72 -1.29 -27.83
CA THR A 91 -7.91 -2.08 -26.59
C THR A 91 -6.58 -2.38 -25.90
N ALA A 92 -5.53 -2.69 -26.66
CA ALA A 92 -4.18 -2.88 -26.14
C ALA A 92 -3.64 -1.63 -25.40
N TYR A 93 -3.89 -0.43 -25.92
CA TYR A 93 -3.47 0.82 -25.26
C TYR A 93 -4.19 1.03 -23.93
N LEU A 94 -5.50 0.76 -23.86
CA LEU A 94 -6.28 0.84 -22.62
C LEU A 94 -5.81 -0.18 -21.59
N VAL A 95 -5.54 -1.43 -22.01
CA VAL A 95 -5.05 -2.48 -21.12
C VAL A 95 -3.67 -2.13 -20.56
N VAL A 96 -2.73 -1.73 -21.41
CA VAL A 96 -1.37 -1.35 -20.97
C VAL A 96 -1.41 -0.13 -20.05
N THR A 97 -2.16 0.92 -20.42
CA THR A 97 -2.25 2.15 -19.61
C THR A 97 -2.98 1.89 -18.29
N GLY A 98 -4.03 1.07 -18.30
CA GLY A 98 -4.78 0.69 -17.10
C GLY A 98 -3.94 -0.16 -16.15
N LEU A 99 -3.20 -1.16 -16.67
CA LEU A 99 -2.29 -1.96 -15.86
C LEU A 99 -1.16 -1.11 -15.27
N TYR A 100 -0.57 -0.22 -16.06
CA TYR A 100 0.44 0.72 -15.57
C TYR A 100 -0.15 1.57 -14.43
N PHE A 101 -1.34 2.12 -14.63
CA PHE A 101 -1.99 2.99 -13.65
C PHE A 101 -2.34 2.27 -12.34
N LEU A 102 -2.85 1.03 -12.42
CA LEU A 102 -3.11 0.18 -11.25
C LEU A 102 -1.84 -0.08 -10.43
N VAL A 103 -0.68 -0.21 -11.09
CA VAL A 103 0.61 -0.43 -10.42
C VAL A 103 1.21 0.87 -9.89
N THR A 104 0.98 2.02 -10.53
CA THR A 104 1.61 3.28 -10.14
C THR A 104 0.87 4.06 -9.06
N GLU A 105 -0.45 3.89 -8.99
CA GLU A 105 -1.30 4.73 -8.17
C GLU A 105 -1.30 4.26 -6.70
N LYS A 106 -0.99 5.20 -5.79
CA LYS A 106 -0.73 4.90 -4.37
C LYS A 106 -1.91 4.20 -3.67
N VAL A 107 -3.13 4.57 -4.05
CA VAL A 107 -4.35 4.00 -3.45
C VAL A 107 -4.42 2.49 -3.65
N PHE A 108 -4.10 2.01 -4.86
CA PHE A 108 -4.10 0.59 -5.19
C PHE A 108 -2.92 -0.12 -4.53
N MET A 109 -1.75 0.53 -4.46
CA MET A 109 -0.58 0.02 -3.73
C MET A 109 -0.92 -0.29 -2.28
N ASP A 110 -1.49 0.68 -1.58
CA ASP A 110 -1.85 0.54 -0.17
C ASP A 110 -2.95 -0.52 0.00
N MET A 111 -3.91 -0.61 -0.93
CA MET A 111 -4.96 -1.63 -0.89
C MET A 111 -4.40 -3.05 -1.06
N VAL A 112 -3.47 -3.24 -2.00
CA VAL A 112 -2.78 -4.52 -2.21
C VAL A 112 -1.94 -4.89 -0.99
N ALA A 113 -1.21 -3.91 -0.41
CA ALA A 113 -0.41 -4.12 0.79
C ALA A 113 -1.28 -4.55 1.98
N SER A 114 -2.36 -3.82 2.28
CA SER A 114 -3.29 -4.17 3.37
C SER A 114 -3.97 -5.52 3.14
N TRP A 115 -4.32 -5.85 1.89
CA TRP A 115 -4.93 -7.14 1.57
C TRP A 115 -3.95 -8.30 1.75
N LEU A 116 -2.67 -8.13 1.40
CA LEU A 116 -1.62 -9.12 1.65
C LEU A 116 -1.35 -9.29 3.16
N GLU A 117 -1.22 -8.19 3.90
CA GLU A 117 -0.95 -8.22 5.34
C GLU A 117 -2.02 -9.00 6.12
N ASN A 118 -3.29 -8.86 5.71
CA ASN A 118 -4.39 -9.59 6.34
C ASN A 118 -4.36 -11.11 6.07
N ARG A 119 -3.59 -11.57 5.09
CA ARG A 119 -3.41 -13.00 4.78
C ARG A 119 -2.30 -13.66 5.59
N ARG A 120 -1.43 -12.89 6.28
CA ARG A 120 -0.32 -13.35 7.14
C ARG A 120 0.45 -14.55 6.57
N PHE A 121 1.34 -14.32 5.62
CA PHE A 121 2.23 -15.37 5.15
C PHE A 121 3.39 -15.55 6.12
N ASP A 122 3.38 -16.68 6.83
CA ASP A 122 4.42 -17.06 7.80
C ASP A 122 5.85 -17.12 7.21
N TYR A 123 5.97 -17.25 5.88
CA TYR A 123 7.25 -17.32 5.18
C TYR A 123 8.04 -16.00 5.19
N PHE A 124 7.34 -14.86 5.27
CA PHE A 124 8.00 -13.54 5.17
C PHE A 124 8.43 -12.96 6.52
N GLU A 125 8.32 -13.70 7.63
CA GLU A 125 8.71 -13.21 8.96
C GLU A 125 8.11 -11.81 9.27
N SER A 126 6.84 -11.61 8.87
CA SER A 126 6.09 -10.33 8.75
C SER A 126 6.91 -9.09 8.38
N LEU A 127 7.88 -9.26 7.49
CA LEU A 127 8.52 -8.20 6.71
C LEU A 127 7.70 -7.83 5.46
N GLU A 128 6.47 -8.34 5.32
CA GLU A 128 5.55 -8.04 4.20
C GLU A 128 5.35 -6.54 4.00
N THR A 129 5.33 -5.77 5.09
CA THR A 129 5.22 -4.30 5.08
C THR A 129 6.38 -3.61 4.34
N PHE A 130 7.53 -4.26 4.22
CA PHE A 130 8.67 -3.76 3.45
C PHE A 130 8.80 -4.45 2.09
N TYR A 131 8.61 -5.76 2.02
CA TYR A 131 8.74 -6.54 0.78
C TYR A 131 7.65 -6.20 -0.24
N VAL A 132 6.39 -6.09 0.18
CA VAL A 132 5.27 -5.87 -0.75
C VAL A 132 5.39 -4.52 -1.45
N PRO A 133 5.57 -3.38 -0.74
CA PRO A 133 5.79 -2.11 -1.42
C PRO A 133 7.07 -2.08 -2.24
N ALA A 134 8.15 -2.73 -1.79
CA ALA A 134 9.40 -2.81 -2.54
C ALA A 134 9.23 -3.56 -3.88
N LEU A 135 8.53 -4.69 -3.87
CA LEU A 135 8.25 -5.48 -5.08
C LEU A 135 7.41 -4.68 -6.08
N ILE A 136 6.37 -3.98 -5.60
CA ILE A 136 5.55 -3.20 -6.52
C ILE A 136 6.31 -1.98 -7.07
N LEU A 137 7.15 -1.33 -6.26
CA LEU A 137 8.05 -0.26 -6.75
C LEU A 137 9.07 -0.77 -7.77
N LEU A 138 9.58 -2.00 -7.60
CA LEU A 138 10.45 -2.65 -8.60
C LEU A 138 9.69 -2.91 -9.91
N LEU A 139 8.44 -3.38 -9.83
CA LEU A 139 7.58 -3.52 -11.00
C LEU A 139 7.34 -2.17 -11.68
N GLN A 140 7.08 -1.10 -10.92
CA GLN A 140 6.94 0.26 -11.44
C GLN A 140 8.23 0.78 -12.10
N LEU A 141 9.40 0.50 -11.52
CA LEU A 141 10.68 0.84 -12.12
C LEU A 141 10.88 0.09 -13.45
N SER A 142 10.55 -1.19 -13.48
CA SER A 142 10.71 -2.03 -14.67
C SER A 142 9.83 -1.55 -15.83
N SER A 143 8.56 -1.21 -15.54
CA SER A 143 7.61 -0.70 -16.53
C SER A 143 8.01 0.70 -17.01
N SER A 144 8.45 1.57 -16.09
CA SER A 144 8.92 2.92 -16.43
C SER A 144 10.21 2.87 -17.26
N ALA A 145 11.15 1.98 -16.92
CA ALA A 145 12.39 1.79 -17.67
C ALA A 145 12.14 1.26 -19.08
N LEU A 146 11.24 0.29 -19.23
CA LEU A 146 10.83 -0.22 -20.54
C LEU A 146 10.23 0.89 -21.41
N MET A 147 9.30 1.67 -20.87
CA MET A 147 8.69 2.79 -21.59
C MET A 147 9.68 3.91 -21.94
N THR A 148 10.63 4.19 -21.06
CA THR A 148 11.69 5.18 -21.30
C THR A 148 12.66 4.68 -22.37
N GLY A 149 13.03 3.39 -22.34
CA GLY A 149 13.87 2.75 -23.35
C GLY A 149 13.23 2.80 -24.73
N LEU A 150 11.92 2.51 -24.84
CA LEU A 150 11.17 2.67 -26.09
C LEU A 150 11.18 4.13 -26.58
N CYS A 151 11.07 5.11 -25.68
CA CYS A 151 11.15 6.53 -26.04
C CYS A 151 12.54 6.94 -26.58
N VAL A 152 13.64 6.30 -26.16
CA VAL A 152 14.99 6.59 -26.68
C VAL A 152 15.07 6.35 -28.17
N PHE A 153 14.44 5.28 -28.67
CA PHE A 153 14.41 4.97 -30.11
C PHE A 153 13.66 6.02 -30.95
N THR A 154 12.80 6.84 -30.33
CA THR A 154 12.08 7.92 -31.04
C THR A 154 12.88 9.21 -31.19
N GLY A 155 14.09 9.29 -30.62
CA GLY A 155 14.99 10.46 -30.73
C GLY A 155 14.61 11.66 -29.88
N ASN A 156 13.54 11.58 -29.07
CA ASN A 156 13.05 12.69 -28.24
C ASN A 156 13.81 12.81 -26.91
N LEU A 157 15.06 13.29 -26.94
CA LEU A 157 15.94 13.35 -25.76
C LEU A 157 15.34 14.11 -24.57
N ARG A 158 14.61 15.22 -24.80
CA ARG A 158 14.00 16.01 -23.71
C ARG A 158 13.04 15.19 -22.86
N LEU A 159 12.21 14.37 -23.50
CA LEU A 159 11.24 13.51 -22.81
C LEU A 159 11.95 12.34 -22.10
N VAL A 160 13.01 11.81 -22.68
CA VAL A 160 13.85 10.77 -22.05
C VAL A 160 14.49 11.31 -20.77
N PHE A 161 15.07 12.50 -20.79
CA PHE A 161 15.67 13.10 -19.60
C PHE A 161 14.63 13.34 -18.50
N LEU A 162 13.47 13.92 -18.85
CA LEU A 162 12.41 14.18 -17.89
C LEU A 162 11.88 12.87 -17.27
N SER A 163 11.56 11.87 -18.09
CA SER A 163 11.04 10.57 -17.63
C SER A 163 12.05 9.79 -16.80
N THR A 164 13.33 9.81 -17.17
CA THR A 164 14.40 9.19 -16.38
C THR A 164 14.53 9.84 -15.02
N PHE A 165 14.45 11.18 -14.95
CA PHE A 165 14.53 11.88 -13.68
C PHE A 165 13.31 11.58 -12.79
N THR A 166 12.08 11.75 -13.30
CA THR A 166 10.87 11.64 -12.48
C THR A 166 10.46 10.20 -12.20
N ASN A 167 10.41 9.33 -13.22
CA ASN A 167 9.88 7.97 -13.07
C ASN A 167 10.93 6.96 -12.62
N ILE A 168 12.21 7.18 -12.94
CA ILE A 168 13.28 6.24 -12.59
C ILE A 168 14.05 6.72 -11.38
N ARG A 169 14.67 7.91 -11.42
CA ARG A 169 15.60 8.36 -10.36
C ARG A 169 14.89 8.61 -9.02
N ILE A 170 13.75 9.31 -9.02
CA ILE A 170 12.99 9.59 -7.80
C ILE A 170 12.46 8.29 -7.19
N LYS A 171 11.85 7.42 -8.00
CA LYS A 171 11.30 6.13 -7.54
C LYS A 171 12.38 5.16 -7.09
N TYR A 172 13.54 5.15 -7.74
CA TYR A 172 14.68 4.37 -7.28
C TYR A 172 15.16 4.84 -5.89
N ARG A 173 15.21 6.16 -5.67
CA ARG A 173 15.55 6.71 -4.34
C ARG A 173 14.49 6.33 -3.30
N GLU A 174 13.21 6.43 -3.64
CA GLU A 174 12.09 6.03 -2.78
C GLU A 174 12.19 4.55 -2.39
N LEU A 175 12.48 3.66 -3.34
CA LEU A 175 12.72 2.23 -3.08
C LEU A 175 13.90 2.01 -2.13
N GLN A 176 15.04 2.64 -2.42
CA GLN A 176 16.27 2.44 -1.67
C GLN A 176 16.16 2.98 -0.24
N GLU A 177 15.69 4.21 -0.06
CA GLU A 177 15.62 4.88 1.23
C GLU A 177 14.40 4.45 2.06
N GLY A 178 13.26 4.23 1.40
CA GLY A 178 12.01 3.89 2.10
C GLY A 178 11.90 2.42 2.50
N TYR A 179 12.43 1.50 1.68
CA TYR A 179 12.13 0.07 1.86
C TYR A 179 13.38 -0.80 1.93
N VAL A 180 14.34 -0.67 1.00
CA VAL A 180 15.50 -1.58 0.95
C VAL A 180 16.45 -1.38 2.12
N LYS A 181 16.80 -0.14 2.48
CA LYS A 181 17.70 0.13 3.61
C LYS A 181 17.08 -0.31 4.95
N PRO A 182 15.83 0.06 5.32
CA PRO A 182 15.20 -0.46 6.52
C PRO A 182 15.11 -1.99 6.52
N LEU A 183 14.70 -2.59 5.40
CA LEU A 183 14.60 -4.04 5.28
C LEU A 183 15.93 -4.74 5.58
N ARG A 184 17.04 -4.25 5.03
CA ARG A 184 18.38 -4.79 5.32
C ARG A 184 18.73 -4.67 6.79
N HIS A 185 18.48 -3.51 7.41
CA HIS A 185 18.75 -3.32 8.83
C HIS A 185 17.93 -4.28 9.71
N GLU A 186 16.65 -4.51 9.39
CA GLU A 186 15.84 -5.48 10.13
C GLU A 186 16.32 -6.93 9.91
N LEU A 187 16.77 -7.28 8.71
CA LEU A 187 17.33 -8.59 8.41
C LEU A 187 18.66 -8.82 9.14
N GLU A 188 19.57 -7.86 9.11
CA GLU A 188 20.86 -7.90 9.82
C GLU A 188 20.66 -8.09 11.34
N ALA A 189 19.66 -7.42 11.92
CA ALA A 189 19.31 -7.60 13.33
C ALA A 189 18.79 -9.03 13.63
N LEU A 190 18.10 -9.67 12.68
CA LEU A 190 17.57 -11.02 12.82
C LEU A 190 18.61 -12.12 12.50
N GLU A 191 19.60 -11.84 11.65
CA GLU A 191 20.68 -12.77 11.28
C GLU A 191 21.52 -13.20 12.48
N LEU A 192 21.58 -12.37 13.53
CA LEU A 192 22.22 -12.70 14.81
C LEU A 192 21.54 -13.87 15.54
N TYR A 193 20.30 -14.19 15.18
CA TYR A 193 19.48 -15.20 15.83
C TYR A 193 19.21 -16.36 14.89
N ARG A 194 19.45 -17.57 15.38
CA ARG A 194 19.28 -18.80 14.61
C ARG A 194 17.79 -19.05 14.32
N VAL A 195 17.48 -19.47 13.10
CA VAL A 195 16.15 -19.97 12.74
C VAL A 195 15.93 -21.36 13.35
N ALA A 196 14.80 -21.55 14.02
CA ALA A 196 14.39 -22.86 14.53
C ALA A 196 14.09 -23.82 13.37
N THR A 197 14.60 -25.04 13.46
CA THR A 197 14.22 -26.10 12.50
C THR A 197 12.81 -26.58 12.79
N HIS A 198 12.12 -27.12 11.78
CA HIS A 198 10.77 -27.68 11.98
C HIS A 198 10.72 -28.77 13.06
N ALA A 199 11.80 -29.55 13.22
CA ALA A 199 11.89 -30.56 14.28
C ALA A 199 11.98 -29.96 15.68
N GLU A 200 12.77 -28.89 15.85
CA GLU A 200 12.86 -28.18 17.14
C GLU A 200 11.54 -27.49 17.49
N LEU A 201 10.86 -26.93 16.49
CA LEU A 201 9.56 -26.29 16.68
C LEU A 201 8.47 -27.30 17.06
N ALA A 202 8.45 -28.46 16.39
CA ALA A 202 7.55 -29.55 16.72
C ALA A 202 7.83 -30.16 18.11
N ASN A 203 9.09 -30.19 18.55
CA ASN A 203 9.44 -30.65 19.90
C ASN A 203 9.11 -29.62 20.99
N HIS A 204 9.16 -28.32 20.67
CA HIS A 204 8.82 -27.27 21.61
C HIS A 204 7.30 -27.18 21.85
N ASP A 205 6.50 -27.32 20.78
CA ASP A 205 5.02 -27.36 20.76
C ASP A 205 4.36 -26.31 21.69
N ASP A 206 4.86 -25.07 21.62
CA ASP A 206 4.39 -23.95 22.45
C ASP A 206 4.02 -22.72 21.58
N VAL A 207 3.30 -21.79 22.18
CA VAL A 207 2.91 -20.51 21.57
C VAL A 207 3.97 -19.43 21.84
N CYS A 208 4.05 -18.43 20.97
CA CYS A 208 4.97 -17.33 21.21
C CYS A 208 4.53 -16.53 22.45
N ALA A 209 5.43 -16.36 23.43
CA ALA A 209 5.14 -15.66 24.69
C ALA A 209 4.77 -14.17 24.54
N ILE A 210 4.95 -13.57 23.36
CA ILE A 210 4.67 -12.15 23.10
C ILE A 210 3.27 -11.95 22.51
N CYS A 211 2.90 -12.71 21.47
CA CYS A 211 1.61 -12.58 20.78
C CYS A 211 0.61 -13.69 21.13
N LEU A 212 1.04 -14.71 21.86
CA LEU A 212 0.24 -15.86 22.31
C LEU A 212 -0.38 -16.66 21.15
N THR A 213 0.24 -16.64 19.97
CA THR A 213 -0.18 -17.43 18.81
C THR A 213 0.82 -18.56 18.52
N PRO A 214 0.38 -19.68 17.92
CA PRO A 214 1.27 -20.77 17.54
C PRO A 214 2.37 -20.30 16.59
N MET A 215 3.52 -20.96 16.66
CA MET A 215 4.70 -20.65 15.85
C MET A 215 4.84 -21.68 14.73
N THR A 216 4.81 -21.24 13.48
CA THR A 216 5.19 -22.03 12.29
C THR A 216 6.63 -21.78 11.88
N CYS A 217 7.14 -20.57 12.15
CA CYS A 217 8.53 -20.15 12.05
C CYS A 217 8.92 -19.40 13.34
N ALA A 218 10.11 -19.66 13.88
CA ALA A 218 10.62 -18.97 15.06
C ALA A 218 12.13 -18.69 14.98
N ARG A 219 12.56 -17.65 15.69
CA ARG A 219 13.95 -17.31 15.96
C ARG A 219 14.28 -17.73 17.39
N ILE A 220 15.46 -18.33 17.55
CA ILE A 220 15.97 -18.82 18.83
C ILE A 220 17.00 -17.84 19.34
N THR A 221 16.78 -17.34 20.55
CA THR A 221 17.70 -16.45 21.24
C THR A 221 18.91 -17.20 21.80
N PRO A 222 20.02 -16.52 22.13
CA PRO A 222 21.16 -17.16 22.81
C PRO A 222 20.80 -17.83 24.14
N CYS A 223 19.74 -17.36 24.80
CA CYS A 223 19.17 -17.96 26.00
C CYS A 223 18.16 -19.10 25.73
N GLN A 224 18.10 -19.63 24.50
CA GLN A 224 17.29 -20.77 24.06
C GLN A 224 15.76 -20.56 24.17
N HIS A 225 15.29 -19.31 24.05
CA HIS A 225 13.85 -19.01 23.98
C HIS A 225 13.41 -18.78 22.53
N PHE A 226 12.18 -19.19 22.23
CA PHE A 226 11.58 -19.16 20.89
C PHE A 226 10.61 -17.98 20.77
N PHE A 227 10.72 -17.22 19.68
CA PHE A 227 9.80 -16.13 19.36
C PHE A 227 9.56 -16.05 17.86
N HIS A 228 8.41 -15.54 17.41
CA HIS A 228 8.29 -15.09 16.01
C HIS A 228 9.33 -14.01 15.72
N ALA A 229 9.87 -13.99 14.51
CA ALA A 229 10.85 -12.99 14.08
C ALA A 229 10.35 -11.55 14.32
N ASP A 230 9.06 -11.28 14.06
CA ASP A 230 8.44 -9.98 14.31
C ASP A 230 8.36 -9.59 15.76
N CYS A 231 7.93 -10.54 16.59
CA CYS A 231 7.79 -10.35 18.03
C CYS A 231 9.16 -10.06 18.63
N LEU A 232 10.19 -10.82 18.24
CA LEU A 232 11.57 -10.59 18.66
C LEU A 232 12.07 -9.21 18.21
N ARG A 233 11.89 -8.85 16.94
CA ARG A 233 12.27 -7.55 16.38
C ARG A 233 11.63 -6.37 17.13
N ARG A 234 10.33 -6.45 17.42
CA ARG A 234 9.62 -5.41 18.20
C ARG A 234 10.18 -5.31 19.62
N CYS A 235 10.50 -6.43 20.25
CA CYS A 235 11.16 -6.43 21.55
C CYS A 235 12.53 -5.76 21.49
N LEU A 236 13.39 -6.10 20.53
CA LEU A 236 14.72 -5.49 20.36
C LEU A 236 14.66 -3.96 20.18
N LYS A 237 13.63 -3.44 19.49
CA LYS A 237 13.44 -1.98 19.36
C LYS A 237 13.10 -1.28 20.68
N GLY A 238 12.46 -1.97 21.63
CA GLY A 238 12.06 -1.40 22.91
C GLY A 238 13.03 -1.72 24.06
N SER A 239 13.62 -2.91 24.06
CA SER A 239 14.54 -3.39 25.10
C SER A 239 15.43 -4.50 24.55
N ASN A 240 16.75 -4.39 24.71
CA ASN A 240 17.72 -5.45 24.39
C ASN A 240 17.72 -6.58 25.44
N LYS A 241 16.56 -6.98 25.94
CA LYS A 241 16.41 -8.03 26.94
C LYS A 241 15.40 -9.08 26.50
N CYS A 242 15.67 -10.33 26.83
CA CYS A 242 14.73 -11.41 26.61
C CYS A 242 13.46 -11.21 27.45
N PRO A 243 12.25 -11.24 26.87
CA PRO A 243 11.01 -11.08 27.62
C PRO A 243 10.78 -12.14 28.70
N ILE A 244 11.32 -13.35 28.50
CA ILE A 244 11.11 -14.48 29.41
C ILE A 244 12.13 -14.46 30.56
N CYS A 245 13.43 -14.38 30.26
CA CYS A 245 14.48 -14.51 31.27
C CYS A 245 15.25 -13.23 31.59
N GLN A 246 14.90 -12.10 30.96
CA GLN A 246 15.57 -10.80 31.15
C GLN A 246 17.07 -10.77 30.78
N PHE A 247 17.57 -11.82 30.12
CA PHE A 247 18.94 -11.89 29.60
C PHE A 247 19.19 -10.77 28.58
N HIS A 248 20.32 -10.08 28.70
CA HIS A 248 20.69 -8.98 27.81
C HIS A 248 21.27 -9.52 26.49
N PHE A 249 20.66 -9.17 25.36
CA PHE A 249 21.21 -9.44 24.03
C PHE A 249 22.42 -8.52 23.84
N LEU A 250 23.63 -9.11 23.80
CA LEU A 250 24.90 -8.40 23.62
C LEU A 250 24.92 -7.60 22.31
#